data_AF-A0A940M869-F1
#
_entry.id   AF-A0A940M869-F1
#
_cell.length_a   1.000
_cell.length_b   1.000
_cell.length_c   1.000
_cell.angle_alpha   90.00
_cell.angle_beta   90.00
_cell.angle_gamma   90.00
#
_symmetry.space_group_name_H-M   'P 1'
#
loop_
_entity.id
_entity.type
_entity.pdbx_description
1 polymer ?
#
loop_
_entity_poly.entity_id
_entity_poly.type
_entity_poly.pdbx_seq_one_letter_code
_entity_poly.pdbx_strand_id
1 'polypeptide(L)'
;MDAERWQRLSPLLDALLDLPPAGRMDELERLRADDPSLATELEALLAAEDTESDFLHDPLPGTRPASREGTRLGPYQLERLLGEGGMGQVWLAERADGLYRRQLALKLLRPGYADPNLRLRFSREREILARLQHPNIARLLDAGIGEGDQPYLVLEYVEGVPLTDYCRDNALPVEARLRLFLQVCAAVKQL
;
A
#
# COMPACT_ATOMS: atom_id res chain seq x y z
N MET A 1 14.91 13.78 -1.73
CA MET A 1 15.21 13.71 -3.17
C MET A 1 14.29 14.69 -3.89
N ASP A 2 14.77 15.34 -4.95
CA ASP A 2 13.98 16.34 -5.67
C ASP A 2 13.07 15.70 -6.74
N ALA A 3 11.95 16.35 -7.04
CA ALA A 3 10.89 15.89 -7.95
C ALA A 3 11.39 15.44 -9.32
N GLU A 4 12.26 16.26 -9.91
CA GLU A 4 12.81 16.08 -11.24
C GLU A 4 13.78 14.89 -11.29
N ARG A 5 14.46 14.61 -10.17
CA ARG A 5 15.38 13.49 -10.01
C ARG A 5 14.63 12.18 -9.86
N TRP A 6 13.54 12.17 -9.09
CA TRP A 6 12.66 11.01 -8.95
C TRP A 6 11.93 10.65 -10.25
N GLN A 7 11.55 11.66 -11.04
CA GLN A 7 10.94 11.45 -12.36
C GLN A 7 11.90 10.76 -13.35
N ARG A 8 13.22 10.91 -13.16
CA ARG A 8 14.25 10.20 -13.94
C ARG A 8 14.55 8.80 -13.39
N LEU A 9 14.52 8.63 -12.06
CA LEU A 9 14.83 7.35 -11.39
C LEU A 9 13.69 6.32 -11.47
N SER A 10 12.43 6.74 -11.27
CA SER A 10 11.27 5.85 -11.18
C SER A 10 11.15 4.87 -12.36
N PRO A 11 11.19 5.29 -13.63
CA PRO A 11 11.06 4.34 -14.74
C PRO A 11 12.26 3.39 -14.88
N LEU A 12 13.45 3.79 -14.43
CA LEU A 12 14.64 2.94 -14.44
C LEU A 12 14.58 1.89 -13.32
N LEU A 13 14.09 2.29 -12.14
CA LEU A 13 13.86 1.38 -11.03
C LEU A 13 12.79 0.34 -11.42
N ASP A 14 11.65 0.77 -11.96
CA ASP A 14 10.59 -0.14 -12.42
C ASP A 14 11.12 -1.17 -13.43
N ALA A 15 11.90 -0.71 -14.41
CA ALA A 15 12.52 -1.59 -15.41
C ALA A 15 13.56 -2.57 -14.81
N LEU A 16 14.32 -2.14 -13.80
CA LEU A 16 15.26 -3.02 -13.09
C LEU A 16 14.52 -4.07 -12.26
N LEU A 17 13.39 -3.73 -11.65
CA LEU A 17 12.62 -4.67 -10.84
C LEU A 17 12.02 -5.82 -11.66
N ASP A 18 11.64 -5.55 -12.90
CA ASP A 18 11.14 -6.55 -13.85
C ASP A 18 12.24 -7.52 -14.36
N LEU A 19 13.53 -7.21 -14.13
CA LEU A 19 14.65 -8.05 -14.55
C LEU A 19 15.06 -9.06 -13.45
N PRO A 20 15.55 -10.26 -13.84
CA PRO A 20 16.19 -11.18 -12.90
C PRO A 20 17.50 -10.58 -12.34
N PRO A 21 18.00 -11.05 -11.18
CA PRO A 21 19.16 -10.45 -10.50
C PRO A 21 20.41 -10.27 -11.37
N ALA A 22 20.69 -11.25 -12.24
CA ALA A 22 21.80 -11.15 -13.20
C ALA A 22 21.60 -10.01 -14.21
N GLY A 23 20.38 -9.83 -14.72
CA GLY A 23 20.04 -8.75 -15.65
C GLY A 23 20.04 -7.37 -14.98
N ARG A 24 19.75 -7.29 -13.68
CA ARG A 24 19.86 -6.04 -12.90
C ARG A 24 21.31 -5.58 -12.81
N MET A 25 22.24 -6.49 -12.53
CA MET A 25 23.67 -6.19 -12.43
C MET A 25 24.23 -5.66 -13.76
N ASP A 26 23.92 -6.33 -14.88
CA ASP A 26 24.38 -5.91 -16.21
C ASP A 26 23.86 -4.52 -16.59
N GLU A 27 22.59 -4.23 -16.28
CA GLU A 27 21.97 -2.94 -16.57
C GLU A 27 22.51 -1.82 -15.66
N LEU A 28 22.76 -2.11 -14.38
CA LEU A 28 23.40 -1.18 -13.45
C LEU A 28 24.85 -0.87 -13.84
N GLU A 29 25.62 -1.86 -14.33
CA GLU A 29 26.98 -1.62 -14.83
C GLU A 29 26.99 -0.72 -16.06
N ARG A 30 26.03 -0.93 -16.97
CA ARG A 30 25.86 -0.07 -18.15
C ARG A 30 25.49 1.35 -17.74
N LEU A 31 24.53 1.51 -16.83
CA LEU A 31 24.13 2.82 -16.29
C LEU A 31 25.28 3.49 -15.54
N ARG A 32 26.12 2.73 -14.85
CA ARG A 32 27.29 3.26 -14.13
C ARG A 32 28.34 3.85 -15.08
N ALA A 33 28.46 3.31 -16.30
CA ALA A 33 29.35 3.86 -17.32
C ALA A 33 28.88 5.24 -17.84
N ASP A 34 27.55 5.44 -17.90
CA ASP A 34 26.95 6.68 -18.41
C ASP A 34 26.70 7.72 -17.31
N ASP A 35 26.18 7.30 -16.15
CA ASP A 35 25.89 8.14 -14.99
C ASP A 35 26.16 7.37 -13.67
N PRO A 36 27.39 7.47 -13.13
CA PRO A 36 27.79 6.80 -11.90
C PRO A 36 26.94 7.18 -10.67
N SER A 37 26.42 8.42 -10.65
CA SER A 37 25.63 8.92 -9.53
C SER A 37 24.24 8.30 -9.51
N LEU A 38 23.63 8.16 -10.68
CA LEU A 38 22.32 7.55 -10.86
C LEU A 38 22.35 6.04 -10.56
N ALA A 39 23.40 5.34 -11.00
CA ALA A 39 23.57 3.92 -10.70
C ALA A 39 23.72 3.66 -9.19
N THR A 40 24.47 4.50 -8.48
CA THR A 40 24.64 4.40 -7.03
C THR A 40 23.33 4.63 -6.28
N GLU A 41 22.49 5.55 -6.76
CA GLU A 41 21.16 5.80 -6.20
C GLU A 41 20.19 4.64 -6.45
N LEU A 42 20.19 4.05 -7.65
CA LEU A 42 19.37 2.88 -7.97
C LEU A 42 19.79 1.64 -7.17
N GLU A 43 21.09 1.43 -6.97
CA GLU A 43 21.60 0.35 -6.11
C GLU A 43 21.17 0.52 -4.65
N ALA A 44 21.20 1.74 -4.12
CA ALA A 44 20.74 2.00 -2.76
C ALA A 44 19.23 1.73 -2.61
N LEU A 45 18.44 2.04 -3.64
CA LEU A 45 17.00 1.77 -3.67
C LEU A 45 16.70 0.27 -3.79
N LEU A 46 17.41 -0.44 -4.66
CA LEU A 46 17.28 -1.90 -4.82
C LEU A 46 17.73 -2.67 -3.57
N ALA A 47 18.81 -2.23 -2.91
CA ALA A 47 19.26 -2.84 -1.66
C ALA A 47 18.27 -2.63 -0.51
N ALA A 48 17.57 -1.50 -0.47
CA ALA A 48 16.50 -1.27 0.49
C ALA A 48 15.33 -2.25 0.30
N GLU A 49 15.04 -2.63 -0.94
CA GLU A 49 13.96 -3.57 -1.29
C GLU A 49 14.35 -5.04 -1.08
N ASP A 50 15.60 -5.43 -1.36
CA ASP A 50 16.11 -6.78 -1.05
C ASP A 50 16.13 -7.05 0.47
N THR A 51 16.30 -6.00 1.28
CA THR A 51 16.16 -6.09 2.75
C THR A 51 14.69 -6.22 3.19
N GLU A 52 13.73 -5.76 2.35
CA GLU A 52 12.29 -5.95 2.57
C GLU A 52 11.78 -7.33 2.07
N SER A 53 12.49 -7.98 1.14
CA SER A 53 12.10 -9.29 0.60
C SER A 53 12.24 -10.44 1.61
N ASP A 54 13.23 -10.38 2.50
CA ASP A 54 13.43 -11.36 3.58
C ASP A 54 12.38 -11.21 4.72
N PHE A 55 11.62 -10.12 4.69
CA PHE A 55 10.59 -9.79 5.70
C PHE A 55 9.21 -10.36 5.36
N LEU A 56 8.99 -10.82 4.12
CA LEU A 56 7.72 -11.40 3.68
C LEU A 56 7.45 -12.79 4.28
N HIS A 57 8.41 -13.39 4.98
CA HIS A 57 8.31 -14.77 5.48
C HIS A 57 8.36 -14.96 7.00
N ASP A 58 8.52 -13.90 7.81
CA ASP A 58 8.50 -14.04 9.27
C ASP A 58 7.71 -12.90 9.95
N PRO A 59 6.68 -13.19 10.78
CA PRO A 59 6.04 -12.15 11.58
C PRO A 59 7.05 -11.62 12.59
N LEU A 60 7.42 -10.33 12.49
CA LEU A 60 8.26 -9.68 13.50
C LEU A 60 7.68 -9.89 14.91
N PRO A 61 8.49 -10.40 15.87
CA PRO A 61 8.13 -10.33 17.26
C PRO A 61 8.46 -8.94 17.82
N GLY A 62 7.45 -8.24 18.34
CA GLY A 62 7.65 -7.56 19.62
C GLY A 62 7.77 -6.04 19.68
N THR A 63 7.32 -5.27 18.70
CA THR A 63 6.98 -3.85 18.94
C THR A 63 5.52 -3.61 18.60
N ARG A 64 4.63 -3.89 19.56
CA ARG A 64 3.28 -3.32 19.53
C ARG A 64 3.44 -1.80 19.49
N PRO A 65 3.09 -1.10 18.39
CA PRO A 65 3.00 0.35 18.45
C PRO A 65 2.05 0.70 19.61
N ALA A 66 2.36 1.77 20.35
CA ALA A 66 1.48 2.26 21.41
C ALA A 66 0.04 2.31 20.88
N SER A 67 -0.91 1.75 21.64
CA SER A 67 -2.30 1.62 21.18
C SER A 67 -2.83 2.99 20.77
N ARG A 68 -3.16 3.13 19.47
CA ARG A 68 -3.80 4.32 18.91
C ARG A 68 -5.33 4.23 19.00
N GLU A 69 -5.86 3.20 19.66
CA GLU A 69 -7.30 3.06 19.91
C GLU A 69 -7.82 4.28 20.66
N GLY A 70 -8.98 4.79 20.25
CA GLY A 70 -9.57 6.02 20.76
C GLY A 70 -9.02 7.32 20.15
N THR A 71 -7.93 7.27 19.37
CA THR A 71 -7.41 8.47 18.68
C THR A 71 -8.44 8.98 17.66
N ARG A 72 -8.65 10.30 17.62
CA ARG A 72 -9.49 10.95 16.63
C ARG A 72 -8.67 11.49 15.46
N LEU A 73 -9.16 11.28 14.26
CA LEU A 73 -8.63 11.81 13.01
C LEU A 73 -9.77 12.44 12.22
N GLY A 74 -9.88 13.76 12.29
CA GLY A 74 -11.04 14.48 11.78
C GLY A 74 -12.34 13.95 12.42
N PRO A 75 -13.35 13.55 11.64
CA PRO A 75 -14.61 13.01 12.17
C PRO A 75 -14.51 11.53 12.56
N TYR A 76 -13.35 10.88 12.46
CA TYR A 76 -13.20 9.43 12.66
C TYR A 76 -12.49 9.12 13.96
N GLN A 77 -12.90 8.05 14.64
CA GLN A 77 -12.26 7.54 15.85
C GLN A 77 -11.75 6.12 15.61
N LEU A 78 -10.46 5.87 15.88
CA LEU A 78 -9.85 4.56 15.70
C LEU A 78 -10.35 3.60 16.79
N GLU A 79 -10.75 2.39 16.40
CA GLU A 79 -11.26 1.36 17.32
C GLU A 79 -10.27 0.22 17.53
N ARG A 80 -9.77 -0.37 16.44
CA ARG A 80 -8.93 -1.58 16.48
C ARG A 80 -8.05 -1.69 15.25
N LEU A 81 -6.81 -2.14 15.40
CA LEU A 81 -5.94 -2.43 14.26
C LEU A 81 -6.47 -3.64 13.46
N LEU A 82 -6.63 -3.48 12.15
CA LEU A 82 -7.02 -4.54 11.21
C LEU A 82 -5.80 -5.18 10.55
N GLY A 83 -4.75 -4.40 10.28
CA GLY A 83 -3.52 -4.90 9.70
C GLY A 83 -2.46 -3.82 9.57
N GLU A 84 -1.21 -4.24 9.38
CA GLU A 84 -0.05 -3.37 9.21
C GLU A 84 0.87 -3.95 8.12
N GLY A 85 1.45 -3.07 7.32
CA GLY A 85 2.43 -3.42 6.29
C GLY A 85 3.30 -2.22 5.90
N GLY A 86 4.10 -2.36 4.84
CA GLY A 86 5.06 -1.33 4.39
C GLY A 86 4.44 0.04 4.10
N MET A 87 3.23 0.06 3.55
CA MET A 87 2.49 1.30 3.24
C MET A 87 1.81 1.95 4.45
N GLY A 88 1.86 1.31 5.63
CA GLY A 88 1.26 1.81 6.87
C GLY A 88 0.26 0.87 7.52
N GLN A 89 -0.71 1.44 8.23
CA GLN A 89 -1.61 0.69 9.11
C GLN A 89 -3.06 0.88 8.69
N VAL A 90 -3.84 -0.19 8.75
CA VAL A 90 -5.29 -0.16 8.52
C VAL A 90 -5.99 -0.41 9.83
N TRP A 91 -6.87 0.51 10.20
CA TRP A 91 -7.63 0.48 11.45
C TRP A 91 -9.12 0.35 11.15
N LEU A 92 -9.83 -0.44 11.94
CA LEU A 92 -11.26 -0.29 12.10
C LEU A 92 -11.49 1.04 12.81
N ALA A 93 -12.39 1.85 12.28
CA ALA A 93 -12.75 3.13 12.85
C ALA A 93 -14.25 3.36 12.73
N GLU A 94 -14.76 4.28 13.56
CA GLU A 94 -16.15 4.73 13.52
C GLU A 94 -16.19 6.23 13.22
N ARG A 95 -17.20 6.66 12.45
CA ARG A 95 -17.51 8.08 12.31
C ARG A 95 -18.15 8.61 13.61
N ALA A 96 -17.48 9.56 14.25
CA ALA A 96 -17.77 10.07 15.58
C ALA A 96 -18.10 11.58 15.59
N ASP A 97 -18.73 12.07 14.50
CA ASP A 97 -19.20 13.46 14.33
C ASP A 97 -20.64 13.70 14.80
N GLY A 98 -21.31 12.66 15.32
CA GLY A 98 -22.66 12.72 15.86
C GLY A 98 -23.77 12.75 14.81
N LEU A 99 -23.45 12.68 13.52
CA LEU A 99 -24.45 12.67 12.44
C LEU A 99 -25.01 11.26 12.20
N TYR A 100 -24.13 10.26 12.12
CA TYR A 100 -24.49 8.84 12.02
C TYR A 100 -23.28 7.97 12.36
N ARG A 101 -23.55 6.76 12.84
CA ARG A 101 -22.53 5.76 13.19
C ARG A 101 -22.36 4.78 12.04
N ARG A 102 -21.15 4.68 11.50
CA ARG A 102 -20.79 3.72 10.47
C ARG A 102 -19.35 3.29 10.66
N GLN A 103 -19.13 1.97 10.68
CA GLN A 103 -17.79 1.38 10.69
C GLN A 103 -17.15 1.50 9.30
N LEU A 104 -15.84 1.76 9.31
CA LEU A 104 -15.03 1.96 8.12
C LEU A 104 -13.60 1.48 8.36
N ALA A 105 -12.86 1.25 7.29
CA ALA A 105 -11.45 0.91 7.34
C ALA A 105 -10.63 2.18 7.05
N LEU A 106 -9.82 2.62 8.01
CA LEU A 106 -9.00 3.82 7.91
C LEU A 106 -7.54 3.42 7.71
N LYS A 107 -7.01 3.66 6.51
CA LYS A 107 -5.61 3.37 6.17
C LYS A 107 -4.75 4.60 6.44
N LEU A 108 -3.91 4.54 7.47
CA LEU A 108 -2.89 5.53 7.81
C LEU A 108 -1.62 5.24 7.01
N LEU A 109 -1.16 6.23 6.23
CA LEU A 109 0.08 6.10 5.47
C LEU A 109 1.29 6.48 6.35
N ARG A 110 2.45 5.83 6.17
CA ARG A 110 3.64 6.15 6.97
C ARG A 110 4.18 7.55 6.63
N PRO A 111 4.71 8.32 7.61
CA PRO A 111 5.24 9.67 7.38
C PRO A 111 6.38 9.75 6.36
N GLY A 112 7.14 8.66 6.14
CA GLY A 112 8.19 8.59 5.11
C GLY A 112 7.67 8.57 3.65
N TYR A 113 6.36 8.35 3.46
CA TYR A 113 5.69 8.57 2.18
C TYR A 113 5.31 10.06 1.99
N ALA A 114 5.58 10.96 2.93
CA ALA A 114 5.26 12.39 2.84
C ALA A 114 6.31 13.21 2.06
N ASP A 115 6.75 12.71 0.90
CA ASP A 115 7.46 13.56 -0.08
C ASP A 115 6.46 14.60 -0.63
N PRO A 116 6.84 15.88 -0.82
CA PRO A 116 6.01 16.87 -1.53
C PRO A 116 5.48 16.38 -2.89
N ASN A 117 6.22 15.51 -3.59
CA ASN A 117 5.76 14.86 -4.82
C ASN A 117 4.69 13.80 -4.58
N LEU A 118 4.64 13.21 -3.39
CA LEU A 118 3.66 12.22 -3.04
C LEU A 118 2.30 12.82 -2.72
N ARG A 119 2.19 14.09 -2.31
CA ARG A 119 0.89 14.78 -2.30
C ARG A 119 0.26 14.84 -3.69
N LEU A 120 1.09 15.02 -4.73
CA LEU A 120 0.65 15.02 -6.12
C LEU A 120 0.31 13.60 -6.61
N ARG A 121 1.11 12.59 -6.23
CA ARG A 121 0.82 11.16 -6.51
C ARG A 121 -0.43 10.68 -5.77
N PHE A 122 -0.54 10.98 -4.48
CA PHE A 122 -1.70 10.71 -3.63
C PHE A 122 -2.96 11.40 -4.18
N SER A 123 -2.84 12.63 -4.71
CA SER A 123 -3.97 13.29 -5.36
C SER A 123 -4.41 12.56 -6.63
N ARG A 124 -3.47 12.05 -7.44
CA ARG A 124 -3.76 11.22 -8.63
C ARG A 124 -4.30 9.83 -8.27
N GLU A 125 -3.69 9.14 -7.32
CA GLU A 125 -4.14 7.85 -6.81
C GLU A 125 -5.53 7.98 -6.17
N ARG A 126 -5.78 9.04 -5.41
CA ARG A 126 -7.10 9.35 -4.87
C ARG A 126 -8.12 9.53 -5.99
N GLU A 127 -7.76 10.18 -7.10
CA GLU A 127 -8.66 10.34 -8.24
C GLU A 127 -8.96 9.01 -8.94
N ILE A 128 -7.96 8.14 -9.10
CA ILE A 128 -8.14 6.78 -9.64
C ILE A 128 -9.04 5.96 -8.71
N LEU A 129 -8.71 5.90 -7.41
CA LEU A 129 -9.46 5.16 -6.40
C LEU A 129 -10.88 5.70 -6.20
N ALA A 130 -11.10 7.01 -6.35
CA ALA A 130 -12.43 7.61 -6.27
C ALA A 130 -13.33 7.24 -7.46
N ARG A 131 -12.73 7.01 -8.64
CA ARG A 131 -13.46 6.57 -9.84
C ARG A 131 -13.70 5.07 -9.88
N LEU A 132 -12.90 4.31 -9.13
CA LEU A 132 -13.00 2.87 -9.05
C LEU A 132 -14.28 2.43 -8.33
N GLN A 133 -15.26 1.98 -9.09
CA GLN A 133 -16.50 1.41 -8.56
C GLN A 133 -16.68 0.01 -9.11
N HIS A 134 -16.43 -0.99 -8.27
CA HIS A 134 -16.58 -2.39 -8.62
C HIS A 134 -17.10 -3.18 -7.41
N PRO A 135 -18.04 -4.14 -7.59
CA PRO A 135 -18.57 -4.93 -6.48
C PRO A 135 -17.51 -5.71 -5.69
N ASN A 136 -16.35 -6.02 -6.30
CA ASN A 136 -15.28 -6.78 -5.65
C ASN A 136 -14.09 -5.90 -5.21
N ILE A 137 -14.24 -4.57 -5.16
CA ILE A 137 -13.19 -3.67 -4.68
C ILE A 137 -13.76 -2.75 -3.62
N ALA A 138 -13.14 -2.73 -2.44
CA ALA A 138 -13.55 -1.87 -1.35
C ALA A 138 -13.50 -0.40 -1.80
N ARG A 139 -14.61 0.30 -1.63
CA ARG A 139 -14.76 1.66 -2.15
C ARG A 139 -13.96 2.66 -1.32
N LEU A 140 -13.34 3.62 -2.00
CA LEU A 140 -12.87 4.85 -1.35
C LEU A 140 -14.09 5.72 -0.99
N LEU A 141 -14.23 6.02 0.29
CA LEU A 141 -15.30 6.86 0.83
C LEU A 141 -14.85 8.32 0.97
N ASP A 142 -13.62 8.52 1.44
CA ASP A 142 -13.04 9.84 1.72
C ASP A 142 -11.51 9.73 1.85
N ALA A 143 -10.81 10.86 1.89
CA ALA A 143 -9.38 10.93 2.15
C ALA A 143 -9.00 12.27 2.77
N GLY A 144 -8.03 12.27 3.67
CA GLY A 144 -7.62 13.48 4.35
C GLY A 144 -6.18 13.44 4.84
N ILE A 145 -5.82 14.50 5.58
CA ILE A 145 -4.53 14.65 6.24
C ILE A 145 -4.81 14.84 7.72
N GLY A 146 -4.22 13.97 8.54
CA GLY A 146 -4.33 13.99 10.00
C GLY A 146 -3.26 14.85 10.66
N GLU A 147 -3.13 14.71 11.98
CA GLU A 147 -2.07 15.39 12.72
C GLU A 147 -0.67 14.97 12.23
N GLY A 148 0.27 15.91 12.22
CA GLY A 148 1.64 15.66 11.76
C GLY A 148 1.79 15.45 10.25
N ASP A 149 0.87 16.00 9.44
CA ASP A 149 0.81 15.85 7.98
C ASP A 149 0.66 14.38 7.51
N GLN A 150 0.18 13.49 8.38
CA GLN A 150 -0.02 12.08 8.07
C GLN A 150 -1.23 11.89 7.16
N PRO A 151 -1.06 11.43 5.89
CA PRO A 151 -2.19 11.18 5.02
C PRO A 151 -2.96 9.93 5.44
N TYR A 152 -4.28 9.94 5.22
CA TYR A 152 -5.13 8.79 5.45
C TYR A 152 -6.19 8.62 4.36
N LEU A 153 -6.59 7.36 4.15
CA LEU A 153 -7.68 6.96 3.28
C LEU A 153 -8.81 6.35 4.11
N VAL A 154 -10.04 6.71 3.78
CA VAL A 154 -11.26 6.19 4.39
C VAL A 154 -11.90 5.23 3.39
N LEU A 155 -11.87 3.95 3.72
CA LEU A 155 -12.32 2.86 2.86
C LEU A 155 -13.56 2.21 3.45
N GLU A 156 -14.37 1.61 2.59
CA GLU A 156 -15.41 0.68 3.01
C GLU A 156 -14.80 -0.44 3.87
N TYR A 157 -15.39 -0.68 5.03
CA TYR A 157 -15.05 -1.83 5.85
C TYR A 157 -15.81 -3.05 5.32
N VAL A 158 -15.06 -4.09 4.97
CA VAL A 158 -15.62 -5.38 4.55
C VAL A 158 -15.53 -6.34 5.71
N GLU A 159 -16.67 -6.72 6.25
CA GLU A 159 -16.78 -7.79 7.24
C GLU A 159 -16.57 -9.15 6.55
N GLY A 160 -15.33 -9.61 6.55
CA GLY A 160 -14.95 -10.86 5.92
C GLY A 160 -13.62 -11.39 6.41
N VAL A 161 -13.19 -12.49 5.81
CA VAL A 161 -11.90 -13.12 6.06
C VAL A 161 -11.01 -12.99 4.82
N PRO A 162 -9.68 -12.99 4.96
CA PRO A 162 -8.78 -13.03 3.83
C PRO A 162 -9.10 -14.20 2.89
N LEU A 163 -9.04 -13.96 1.58
CA LEU A 163 -9.42 -14.96 0.57
C LEU A 163 -8.60 -16.26 0.69
N THR A 164 -7.32 -16.12 1.03
CA THR A 164 -6.39 -17.24 1.27
C THR A 164 -6.83 -18.09 2.46
N ASP A 165 -7.28 -17.42 3.53
CA ASP A 165 -7.77 -18.07 4.75
C ASP A 165 -9.10 -18.77 4.48
N TYR A 166 -10.04 -18.10 3.80
CA TYR A 166 -11.28 -18.71 3.36
C TYR A 166 -11.05 -19.99 2.53
N CYS A 167 -10.12 -19.94 1.57
CA CYS A 167 -9.80 -21.09 0.72
C CYS A 167 -9.19 -22.25 1.51
N ARG A 168 -8.35 -21.95 2.51
CA ARG A 168 -7.70 -22.93 3.37
C ARG A 168 -8.70 -23.55 4.35
N ASP A 169 -9.43 -22.72 5.07
CA ASP A 169 -10.31 -23.13 6.17
C ASP A 169 -11.54 -23.91 5.66
N ASN A 170 -11.98 -23.65 4.42
CA ASN A 170 -13.04 -24.41 3.75
C ASN A 170 -12.50 -25.54 2.85
N ALA A 171 -11.20 -25.78 2.85
CA ALA A 171 -10.53 -26.80 2.03
C ALA A 171 -11.00 -26.79 0.55
N LEU A 172 -11.11 -25.59 -0.04
CA LEU A 172 -11.73 -25.44 -1.36
C LEU A 172 -10.96 -26.20 -2.44
N PRO A 173 -11.64 -26.93 -3.34
CA PRO A 173 -11.00 -27.58 -4.48
C PRO A 173 -10.43 -26.53 -5.44
N VAL A 174 -9.45 -26.93 -6.25
CA VAL A 174 -8.75 -26.05 -7.20
C VAL A 174 -9.73 -25.29 -8.10
N GLU A 175 -10.78 -25.97 -8.60
CA GLU A 175 -11.79 -25.33 -9.44
C GLU A 175 -12.51 -24.17 -8.74
N ALA A 176 -12.88 -24.33 -7.46
CA ALA A 176 -13.52 -23.27 -6.68
C ALA A 176 -12.56 -22.10 -6.43
N ARG A 177 -11.28 -22.38 -6.17
CA ARG A 177 -10.23 -21.36 -6.03
C ARG A 177 -10.04 -20.58 -7.34
N LEU A 178 -10.05 -21.26 -8.48
CA LEU A 178 -9.96 -20.61 -9.80
C LEU A 178 -11.16 -19.71 -10.08
N ARG A 179 -12.37 -20.09 -9.68
CA ARG A 179 -13.55 -19.21 -9.81
C ARG A 179 -13.40 -17.94 -8.98
N LEU A 180 -12.87 -18.03 -7.77
CA LEU A 180 -12.55 -16.86 -6.93
C LEU A 180 -11.43 -16.01 -7.56
N PHE A 181 -10.39 -16.65 -8.08
CA PHE A 181 -9.30 -15.96 -8.77
C PHE A 181 -9.81 -15.18 -10.00
N LEU A 182 -10.73 -15.74 -10.79
CA LEU A 182 -11.35 -15.02 -11.91
C LEU A 182 -12.12 -13.77 -11.45
N GLN A 183 -12.74 -13.79 -10.27
CA GLN A 183 -13.39 -12.60 -9.70
C GLN A 183 -12.36 -11.52 -9.32
N VAL A 184 -11.18 -11.93 -8.83
CA VAL A 184 -10.05 -11.03 -8.58
C VAL A 184 -9.52 -10.46 -9.89
N CYS A 185 -9.29 -11.29 -10.92
CA CYS A 185 -8.86 -10.81 -12.23
C CYS A 185 -9.85 -9.82 -12.85
N ALA A 186 -11.16 -10.08 -12.71
CA ALA A 186 -12.21 -9.16 -13.18
C ALA A 186 -12.14 -7.79 -12.49
N ALA A 187 -11.81 -7.77 -11.19
CA ALA A 187 -11.58 -6.54 -10.44
C ALA A 187 -10.30 -5.83 -10.90
N VAL A 188 -9.19 -6.55 -11.03
CA VAL A 188 -7.88 -5.98 -11.42
C VAL A 188 -7.90 -5.42 -12.84
N LYS A 189 -8.63 -6.04 -13.77
CA LYS A 189 -8.78 -5.54 -15.15
C LYS A 189 -9.39 -4.13 -15.24
N GLN A 190 -10.06 -3.66 -14.18
CA GLN A 190 -10.68 -2.33 -14.13
C GLN A 190 -9.77 -1.24 -13.57
N LEU A 191 -8.58 -1.61 -13.08
CA LEU A 191 -7.51 -0.68 -12.69
C LEU A 191 -6.72 -0.24 -13.93
#